data_AF-A0A7Y4HAK3-F1
#
_entry.id   AF-A0A7Y4HAK3-F1
#
_cell.length_a   1.000
_cell.length_b   1.000
_cell.length_c   1.000
_cell.angle_alpha   90.00
_cell.angle_beta   90.00
_cell.angle_gamma   90.00
#
_symmetry.space_group_name_H-M   'P 1'
#
loop_
_entity.id
_entity.type
_entity.pdbx_description
1 polymer ?
#
loop_
_entity_poly.entity_id
_entity_poly.type
_entity_poly.pdbx_seq_one_letter_code
_entity_poly.pdbx_strand_id
1 'polypeptide(L)'
;MDEIDRKSFKKELRNFYGDDIKHIADNPLEYSDFVSNKARQTAMVARAASTVNDSDQARYFSYQLGKQSVGLLKTEGRSRMGGEAWERNFPGRKHVSSVVGLRVTHPLVENAGDVLLEHQLGLDGKRALVMSRPATDEVKPRLEQMGFVYVGDKEDDNEYVLDPRQHPDKWTLNEEGKWQRADKPRLYLSKAESSDEESEGSVEEYSGEEYIETESSGDDASWYFEQLNLGPGTG
;
A
#
# COMPACT_ATOMS: atom_id res chain seq x y z
N MET A 1 2.53 12.06 5.04
CA MET A 1 2.98 11.17 3.96
C MET A 1 4.40 11.57 3.72
N ASP A 2 5.32 10.63 3.89
CA ASP A 2 6.74 10.93 3.93
C ASP A 2 7.43 10.09 2.85
N GLU A 3 8.23 10.73 2.00
CA GLU A 3 9.16 10.02 1.11
C GLU A 3 10.35 9.55 1.95
N ILE A 4 10.64 8.26 1.90
CA ILE A 4 11.67 7.63 2.73
C ILE A 4 12.70 6.95 1.85
N ASP A 5 13.89 6.71 2.40
CA ASP A 5 14.92 5.95 1.68
C ASP A 5 14.59 4.44 1.64
N ARG A 6 15.25 3.72 0.73
CA ARG A 6 15.06 2.28 0.53
C ARG A 6 15.31 1.46 1.80
N LYS A 7 16.33 1.82 2.60
CA LYS A 7 16.69 1.08 3.82
C LYS A 7 15.59 1.26 4.86
N SER A 8 15.12 2.49 5.05
CA SER A 8 13.99 2.82 5.92
C SER A 8 12.70 2.12 5.45
N PHE A 9 12.42 2.11 4.14
CA PHE A 9 11.27 1.40 3.58
C PHE A 9 11.29 -0.10 3.88
N LYS A 10 12.45 -0.75 3.68
CA LYS A 10 12.60 -2.19 3.99
C LYS A 10 12.47 -2.47 5.49
N LYS A 11 12.91 -1.56 6.35
CA LYS A 11 12.71 -1.67 7.80
C LYS A 11 11.23 -1.59 8.14
N GLU A 12 10.52 -0.59 7.62
CA GLU A 12 9.07 -0.44 7.84
C GLU A 12 8.27 -1.60 7.27
N LEU A 13 8.67 -2.15 6.11
CA LEU A 13 7.99 -3.27 5.47
C LEU A 13 7.93 -4.51 6.38
N ARG A 14 8.92 -4.71 7.26
CA ARG A 14 8.94 -5.80 8.27
C ARG A 14 7.74 -5.74 9.20
N ASN A 15 7.26 -4.55 9.54
CA ASN A 15 6.12 -4.38 10.41
C ASN A 15 4.82 -4.91 9.76
N PHE A 16 4.76 -4.94 8.42
CA PHE A 16 3.60 -5.45 7.68
C PHE A 16 3.55 -6.98 7.55
N TYR A 17 4.57 -7.68 8.08
CA TYR A 17 4.60 -9.14 8.15
C TYR A 17 5.14 -9.66 9.49
N GLY A 18 5.17 -8.80 10.50
CA GLY A 18 5.56 -9.14 11.87
C GLY A 18 4.38 -9.66 12.70
N ASP A 19 4.65 -9.83 14.00
CA ASP A 19 3.74 -10.52 14.92
C ASP A 19 2.36 -9.87 15.02
N ASP A 20 2.26 -8.53 15.01
CA ASP A 20 0.98 -7.83 15.08
C ASP A 20 0.05 -8.19 13.91
N ILE A 21 0.59 -8.28 12.69
CA ILE A 21 -0.20 -8.63 11.50
C ILE A 21 -0.59 -10.11 11.52
N LYS A 22 0.31 -10.98 11.95
CA LYS A 22 0.03 -12.42 12.10
C LYS A 22 -1.03 -12.66 13.18
N HIS A 23 -0.96 -11.94 14.28
CA HIS A 23 -1.96 -11.98 15.34
C HIS A 23 -3.35 -11.62 14.80
N ILE A 24 -3.48 -10.52 14.04
CA ILE A 24 -4.78 -10.16 13.41
C ILE A 24 -5.24 -11.27 12.45
N ALA A 25 -4.32 -11.87 11.70
CA ALA A 25 -4.63 -12.93 10.74
C ALA A 25 -5.12 -14.24 11.40
N ASP A 26 -4.60 -14.57 12.59
CA ASP A 26 -4.90 -15.82 13.30
C ASP A 26 -6.10 -15.71 14.27
N ASN A 27 -6.64 -14.50 14.47
CA ASN A 27 -7.73 -14.25 15.43
C ASN A 27 -9.03 -13.74 14.75
N PRO A 28 -9.67 -14.52 13.85
CA PRO A 28 -10.89 -14.10 13.16
C PRO A 28 -12.10 -13.90 14.08
N LEU A 29 -12.11 -14.49 15.28
CA LEU A 29 -13.16 -14.23 16.27
C LEU A 29 -13.09 -12.81 16.85
N GLU A 30 -11.89 -12.24 16.92
CA GLU A 30 -11.67 -10.87 17.40
C GLU A 30 -11.80 -9.85 16.26
N TYR A 31 -11.25 -10.17 15.08
CA TYR A 31 -11.11 -9.22 13.98
C TYR A 31 -12.11 -9.40 12.84
N SER A 32 -12.89 -10.48 12.80
CA SER A 32 -13.67 -11.01 11.67
C SER A 32 -12.83 -11.72 10.60
N ASP A 33 -13.45 -12.69 9.91
CA ASP A 33 -12.83 -13.42 8.79
C ASP A 33 -12.30 -12.49 7.69
N PHE A 34 -13.02 -11.40 7.41
CA PHE A 34 -12.64 -10.45 6.37
C PHE A 34 -11.32 -9.74 6.71
N VAL A 35 -11.20 -9.20 7.94
CA VAL A 35 -9.99 -8.48 8.36
C VAL A 35 -8.83 -9.45 8.55
N SER A 36 -9.07 -10.64 9.11
CA SER A 36 -8.05 -11.67 9.26
C SER A 36 -7.52 -12.15 7.91
N ASN A 37 -8.38 -12.34 6.90
CA ASN A 37 -7.92 -12.63 5.55
C ASN A 37 -7.10 -11.48 4.95
N LYS A 38 -7.55 -10.23 5.13
CA LYS A 38 -6.79 -9.05 4.69
C LYS A 38 -5.41 -8.97 5.36
N ALA A 39 -5.31 -9.29 6.65
CA ALA A 39 -4.05 -9.34 7.39
C ALA A 39 -3.13 -10.44 6.85
N ARG A 40 -3.68 -11.62 6.54
CA ARG A 40 -2.93 -12.71 5.91
C ARG A 40 -2.34 -12.28 4.57
N GLN A 41 -3.15 -11.69 3.69
CA GLN A 41 -2.70 -11.18 2.40
C GLN A 41 -1.63 -10.08 2.56
N THR A 42 -1.80 -9.20 3.55
CA THR A 42 -0.83 -8.15 3.88
C THR A 42 0.54 -8.74 4.21
N ALA A 43 0.58 -9.74 5.11
CA ALA A 43 1.82 -10.42 5.49
C ALA A 43 2.48 -11.13 4.29
N MET A 44 1.72 -11.87 3.49
CA MET A 44 2.22 -12.58 2.31
C MET A 44 2.83 -11.62 1.28
N VAL A 45 2.11 -10.56 0.93
CA VAL A 45 2.56 -9.56 -0.05
C VAL A 45 3.79 -8.81 0.47
N ALA A 46 3.80 -8.40 1.74
CA ALA A 46 4.93 -7.67 2.32
C ALA A 46 6.20 -8.54 2.41
N ARG A 47 6.06 -9.80 2.84
CA ARG A 47 7.19 -10.75 2.88
C ARG A 47 7.73 -11.02 1.48
N ALA A 48 6.88 -11.29 0.49
CA ALA A 48 7.31 -11.51 -0.89
C ALA A 48 8.07 -10.29 -1.44
N ALA A 49 7.52 -9.09 -1.24
CA ALA A 49 8.12 -7.85 -1.72
C ALA A 49 9.48 -7.52 -1.08
N SER A 50 9.74 -7.99 0.15
CA SER A 50 11.02 -7.78 0.85
C SER A 50 12.23 -8.37 0.11
N THR A 51 11.99 -9.36 -0.76
CA THR A 51 13.02 -10.11 -1.49
C THR A 51 13.29 -9.57 -2.90
N VAL A 52 12.48 -8.62 -3.39
CA VAL A 52 12.56 -8.10 -4.75
C VAL A 52 13.62 -7.00 -4.86
N ASN A 53 14.40 -7.03 -5.96
CA ASN A 53 15.32 -5.94 -6.29
C ASN A 53 14.57 -4.78 -6.95
N ASP A 54 14.92 -3.57 -6.56
CA ASP A 54 14.28 -2.34 -7.02
C ASP A 54 15.13 -1.67 -8.10
N SER A 55 14.50 -0.89 -8.98
CA SER A 55 15.23 -0.08 -9.96
C SER A 55 15.82 1.18 -9.31
N ASP A 56 16.78 1.82 -9.99
CA ASP A 56 17.32 3.11 -9.56
C ASP A 56 16.29 4.27 -9.64
N GLN A 57 15.14 4.04 -10.27
CA GLN A 57 14.03 5.01 -10.35
C GLN A 57 12.95 4.74 -9.30
N ALA A 58 13.16 3.78 -8.40
CA ALA A 58 12.21 3.46 -7.36
C ALA A 58 12.12 4.60 -6.34
N ARG A 59 10.88 4.97 -6.01
CA ARG A 59 10.54 5.91 -4.94
C ARG A 59 9.71 5.19 -3.89
N TYR A 60 9.90 5.58 -2.64
CA TYR A 60 9.33 4.90 -1.49
C TYR A 60 8.62 5.90 -0.60
N PHE A 61 7.39 5.60 -0.25
CA PHE A 61 6.56 6.47 0.58
C PHE A 61 5.96 5.70 1.74
N SER A 62 5.84 6.38 2.87
CA SER A 62 5.15 5.90 4.05
C SER A 62 4.02 6.84 4.46
N TYR A 63 2.85 6.25 4.69
CA TYR A 63 1.72 6.92 5.30
C TYR A 63 1.69 6.61 6.79
N GLN A 64 1.94 7.65 7.60
CA GLN A 64 2.08 7.56 9.04
C GLN A 64 0.82 8.06 9.76
N LEU A 65 0.33 7.28 10.73
CA LEU A 65 -0.61 7.73 11.75
C LEU A 65 0.10 7.69 13.11
N GLY A 66 0.27 8.86 13.73
CA GLY A 66 1.15 9.00 14.89
C GLY A 66 2.58 8.60 14.56
N LYS A 67 3.11 7.61 15.29
CA LYS A 67 4.46 7.04 15.13
C LYS A 67 4.48 5.73 14.31
N GLN A 68 3.33 5.29 13.80
CA GLN A 68 3.20 4.01 13.11
C GLN A 68 2.94 4.21 11.60
N SER A 69 3.69 3.48 10.78
CA SER A 69 3.43 3.35 9.35
C SER A 69 2.19 2.48 9.16
N VAL A 70 1.13 3.05 8.59
CA VAL A 70 -0.12 2.32 8.27
C VAL A 70 -0.27 2.04 6.78
N GLY A 71 0.67 2.51 5.97
CA GLY A 71 0.73 2.19 4.55
C GLY A 71 2.09 2.47 3.96
N LEU A 72 2.50 1.62 3.02
CA LEU A 72 3.73 1.76 2.27
C LEU A 72 3.43 1.68 0.77
N LEU A 73 4.07 2.56 0.02
CA LEU A 73 3.99 2.62 -1.43
C LEU A 73 5.39 2.60 -2.02
N LYS A 74 5.64 1.68 -2.95
CA LYS A 74 6.78 1.70 -3.86
C LYS A 74 6.29 1.99 -5.26
N THR A 75 6.88 2.98 -5.90
CA THR A 75 6.61 3.29 -7.31
C THR A 75 7.87 3.28 -8.14
N GLU A 76 7.76 2.82 -9.37
CA GLU A 76 8.76 2.99 -10.41
C GLU A 76 8.41 4.19 -11.28
N GLY A 77 9.43 4.70 -11.97
CA GLY A 77 9.30 5.80 -12.89
C GLY A 77 8.49 5.49 -14.16
N ARG A 78 8.59 6.41 -15.10
CA ARG A 78 7.85 6.41 -16.36
C ARG A 78 8.14 5.13 -17.17
N SER A 79 7.11 4.38 -17.54
CA SER A 79 7.25 3.17 -18.36
C SER A 79 6.57 3.34 -19.72
N ARG A 80 7.18 2.77 -20.77
CA ARG A 80 6.61 2.76 -22.12
C ARG A 80 5.54 1.69 -22.21
N MET A 81 4.41 2.06 -22.79
CA MET A 81 3.29 1.16 -23.03
C MET A 81 2.99 1.09 -24.53
N GLY A 82 2.33 0.01 -24.91
CA GLY A 82 1.88 -0.28 -26.27
C GLY A 82 0.97 -1.50 -26.23
N GLY A 83 0.41 -1.87 -27.38
CA GLY A 83 -0.57 -2.93 -27.47
C GLY A 83 -1.92 -2.44 -27.99
N GLU A 84 -2.73 -3.35 -28.48
CA GLU A 84 -4.06 -3.03 -28.98
C GLU A 84 -4.98 -2.61 -27.83
N ALA A 85 -4.91 -3.31 -26.70
CA ALA A 85 -5.68 -2.96 -25.50
C ALA A 85 -5.29 -1.58 -24.96
N TRP A 86 -4.00 -1.26 -24.98
CA TRP A 86 -3.50 0.05 -24.58
C TRP A 86 -4.01 1.17 -25.50
N GLU A 87 -3.83 1.06 -26.82
CA GLU A 87 -4.24 2.12 -27.76
C GLU A 87 -5.76 2.35 -27.75
N ARG A 88 -6.55 1.29 -27.52
CA ARG A 88 -8.01 1.39 -27.37
C ARG A 88 -8.43 2.21 -26.15
N ASN A 89 -7.76 2.03 -25.00
CA ASN A 89 -8.13 2.69 -23.75
C ASN A 89 -7.47 4.07 -23.58
N PHE A 90 -6.26 4.24 -24.10
CA PHE A 90 -5.45 5.46 -23.91
C PHE A 90 -4.86 5.96 -25.24
N PRO A 91 -5.70 6.33 -26.23
CA PRO A 91 -5.24 6.65 -27.57
C PRO A 91 -4.22 7.80 -27.58
N GLY A 92 -3.13 7.60 -28.31
CA GLY A 92 -2.02 8.56 -28.42
C GLY A 92 -1.14 8.72 -27.17
N ARG A 93 -1.41 7.99 -26.07
CA ARG A 93 -0.52 7.94 -24.90
C ARG A 93 0.55 6.88 -25.16
N LYS A 94 1.82 7.22 -24.92
CA LYS A 94 2.95 6.29 -25.13
C LYS A 94 3.56 5.75 -23.84
N HIS A 95 3.21 6.36 -22.71
CA HIS A 95 3.81 6.06 -21.42
C HIS A 95 2.79 6.25 -20.30
N VAL A 96 2.93 5.43 -19.26
CA VAL A 96 2.38 5.70 -17.91
C VAL A 96 3.28 6.71 -17.21
N SER A 97 2.72 7.52 -16.31
CA SER A 97 3.48 8.47 -15.50
C SER A 97 4.29 7.78 -14.40
N SER A 98 3.69 6.76 -13.78
CA SER A 98 4.31 5.95 -12.75
C SER A 98 3.75 4.52 -12.76
N VAL A 99 4.49 3.60 -12.15
CA VAL A 99 4.06 2.21 -11.93
C VAL A 99 4.07 1.92 -10.45
N VAL A 100 2.93 1.54 -9.88
CA VAL A 100 2.84 1.03 -8.50
C VAL A 100 3.44 -0.37 -8.47
N GLY A 101 4.65 -0.49 -7.92
CA GLY A 101 5.38 -1.74 -7.78
C GLY A 101 5.07 -2.46 -6.45
N LEU A 102 4.64 -1.73 -5.43
CA LEU A 102 4.11 -2.28 -4.19
C LEU A 102 3.15 -1.28 -3.55
N ARG A 103 2.02 -1.76 -3.07
CA ARG A 103 1.15 -1.02 -2.16
C ARG A 103 0.67 -1.96 -1.08
N VAL A 104 1.08 -1.71 0.16
CA VAL A 104 0.70 -2.50 1.33
C VAL A 104 0.15 -1.58 2.41
N THR A 105 -0.88 -2.03 3.10
CA THR A 105 -1.66 -1.22 4.05
C THR A 105 -1.97 -2.02 5.28
N HIS A 106 -2.01 -1.36 6.43
CA HIS A 106 -2.38 -2.02 7.67
C HIS A 106 -3.82 -2.53 7.55
N PRO A 107 -4.12 -3.79 7.95
CA PRO A 107 -5.42 -4.41 7.70
C PRO A 107 -6.59 -3.62 8.32
N LEU A 108 -6.36 -2.99 9.47
CA LEU A 108 -7.35 -2.17 10.19
C LEU A 108 -7.54 -0.75 9.63
N VAL A 109 -6.72 -0.30 8.68
CA VAL A 109 -6.79 1.06 8.12
C VAL A 109 -7.33 0.98 6.70
N GLU A 110 -8.65 1.09 6.55
CA GLU A 110 -9.34 0.90 5.27
C GLU A 110 -8.94 1.92 4.20
N ASN A 111 -8.75 3.18 4.58
CA ASN A 111 -8.49 4.27 3.64
C ASN A 111 -7.02 4.40 3.23
N ALA A 112 -6.08 3.71 3.88
CA ALA A 112 -4.63 3.85 3.63
C ALA A 112 -4.27 3.63 2.14
N GLY A 113 -4.91 2.66 1.48
CA GLY A 113 -4.65 2.36 0.07
C GLY A 113 -5.08 3.46 -0.88
N ASP A 114 -6.16 4.17 -0.54
CA ASP A 114 -6.67 5.33 -1.28
C ASP A 114 -5.76 6.53 -1.07
N VAL A 115 -5.31 6.76 0.16
CA VAL A 115 -4.36 7.84 0.51
C VAL A 115 -3.08 7.72 -0.32
N LEU A 116 -2.51 6.51 -0.38
CA LEU A 116 -1.30 6.23 -1.14
C LEU A 116 -1.50 6.47 -2.63
N LEU A 117 -2.66 6.08 -3.18
CA LEU A 117 -2.97 6.32 -4.59
C LEU A 117 -3.17 7.81 -4.90
N GLU A 118 -3.93 8.53 -4.08
CA GLU A 118 -4.09 9.98 -4.21
C GLU A 118 -2.76 10.70 -4.20
N HIS A 119 -1.87 10.32 -3.27
CA HIS A 119 -0.52 10.87 -3.22
C HIS A 119 0.22 10.67 -4.54
N GLN A 120 0.21 9.45 -5.10
CA GLN A 120 0.88 9.17 -6.37
C GLN A 120 0.26 9.96 -7.53
N LEU A 121 -1.07 10.02 -7.62
CA LEU A 121 -1.75 10.81 -8.64
C LEU A 121 -1.38 12.30 -8.52
N GLY A 122 -1.28 12.82 -7.28
CA GLY A 122 -0.82 14.17 -7.01
C GLY A 122 0.60 14.44 -7.52
N LEU A 123 1.53 13.51 -7.29
CA LEU A 123 2.91 13.59 -7.82
C LEU A 123 2.96 13.54 -9.35
N ASP A 124 2.12 12.71 -9.96
CA ASP A 124 2.03 12.56 -11.42
C ASP A 124 1.33 13.76 -12.09
N GLY A 125 0.62 14.58 -11.32
CA GLY A 125 0.01 15.84 -11.72
C GLY A 125 -1.17 15.70 -12.68
N LYS A 126 -1.52 16.79 -13.36
CA LYS A 126 -2.76 16.89 -14.18
C LYS A 126 -2.85 15.90 -15.33
N ARG A 127 -1.75 15.26 -15.74
CA ARG A 127 -1.70 14.25 -16.82
C ARG A 127 -1.33 12.87 -16.29
N ALA A 128 -1.64 12.61 -15.03
CA ALA A 128 -1.45 11.32 -14.38
C ALA A 128 -2.05 10.17 -15.21
N LEU A 129 -1.31 9.06 -15.25
CA LEU A 129 -1.67 7.81 -15.88
C LEU A 129 -0.90 6.70 -15.14
N VAL A 130 -1.48 6.22 -14.05
CA VAL A 130 -0.82 5.31 -13.10
C VAL A 130 -1.10 3.87 -13.49
N MET A 131 -0.06 3.05 -13.54
CA MET A 131 -0.22 1.59 -13.66
C MET A 131 -0.14 0.91 -12.29
N SER A 132 -0.96 -0.11 -12.08
CA SER A 132 -0.91 -1.01 -10.93
C SER A 132 -0.81 -2.45 -11.41
N ARG A 133 -0.03 -3.25 -10.71
CA ARG A 133 0.08 -4.70 -10.91
C ARG A 133 -0.36 -5.41 -9.63
N PRO A 134 -1.66 -5.75 -9.48
CA PRO A 134 -2.14 -6.39 -8.26
C PRO A 134 -1.48 -7.76 -8.09
N ALA A 135 -1.03 -8.04 -6.88
CA ALA A 135 -0.42 -9.32 -6.53
C ALA A 135 -1.44 -10.47 -6.46
N THR A 136 -2.72 -10.15 -6.21
CA THR A 136 -3.81 -11.12 -6.06
C THR A 136 -5.09 -10.63 -6.73
N ASP A 137 -5.96 -11.57 -7.10
CA ASP A 137 -7.24 -11.29 -7.75
C ASP A 137 -8.24 -10.55 -6.85
N GLU A 138 -8.12 -10.71 -5.53
CA GLU A 138 -8.96 -10.04 -4.54
C GLU A 138 -8.88 -8.50 -4.61
N VAL A 139 -7.80 -7.96 -5.17
CA VAL A 139 -7.59 -6.51 -5.31
C VAL A 139 -8.27 -5.94 -6.57
N LYS A 140 -8.57 -6.78 -7.58
CA LYS A 140 -9.12 -6.35 -8.88
C LYS A 140 -10.45 -5.58 -8.74
N PRO A 141 -11.45 -6.03 -7.95
CA PRO A 141 -12.71 -5.30 -7.80
C PRO A 141 -12.50 -3.89 -7.23
N ARG A 142 -11.53 -3.71 -6.32
CA ARG A 142 -11.20 -2.39 -5.77
C ARG A 142 -10.54 -1.49 -6.80
N LEU A 143 -9.69 -2.03 -7.66
CA LEU A 143 -9.08 -1.28 -8.77
C LEU A 143 -10.17 -0.80 -9.76
N GLU A 144 -11.09 -1.66 -10.16
CA GLU A 144 -12.22 -1.30 -11.03
C GLU A 144 -13.12 -0.25 -10.38
N GLN A 145 -13.41 -0.39 -9.07
CA GLN A 145 -14.14 0.62 -8.30
C GLN A 145 -13.44 1.98 -8.36
N MET A 146 -12.11 2.02 -8.36
CA MET A 146 -11.31 3.23 -8.52
C MET A 146 -11.21 3.73 -9.97
N GLY A 147 -11.69 2.99 -10.97
CA GLY A 147 -11.60 3.37 -12.38
C GLY A 147 -10.31 2.92 -13.07
N PHE A 148 -9.62 1.92 -12.53
CA PHE A 148 -8.59 1.25 -13.29
C PHE A 148 -9.22 0.38 -14.37
N VAL A 149 -8.55 0.31 -15.53
CA VAL A 149 -8.93 -0.54 -16.65
C VAL A 149 -7.82 -1.54 -16.90
N TYR A 150 -8.20 -2.80 -17.14
CA TYR A 150 -7.27 -3.83 -17.57
C TYR A 150 -6.72 -3.53 -18.97
N VAL A 151 -5.40 -3.53 -19.11
CA VAL A 151 -4.69 -3.30 -20.38
C VAL A 151 -3.65 -4.38 -20.71
N GLY A 152 -3.61 -5.47 -19.95
CA GLY A 152 -2.74 -6.59 -20.26
C GLY A 152 -3.10 -7.20 -21.62
N ASP A 153 -2.09 -7.49 -22.43
CA ASP A 153 -2.25 -8.10 -23.76
C ASP A 153 -2.20 -9.64 -23.69
N LYS A 154 -1.65 -10.20 -22.60
CA LYS A 154 -1.54 -11.64 -22.37
C LYS A 154 -2.40 -12.09 -21.20
N GLU A 155 -2.76 -13.37 -21.16
CA GLU A 155 -3.55 -13.95 -20.07
C GLU A 155 -2.85 -13.89 -18.71
N ASP A 156 -1.52 -13.90 -18.70
CA ASP A 156 -0.70 -13.80 -17.49
C ASP A 156 -0.36 -12.35 -17.09
N ASP A 157 -0.80 -11.36 -17.88
CA ASP A 157 -0.57 -9.96 -17.54
C ASP A 157 -1.55 -9.53 -16.45
N ASN A 158 -1.09 -8.71 -15.52
CA ASN A 158 -1.91 -8.11 -14.46
C ASN A 158 -1.85 -6.59 -14.53
N GLU A 159 -1.81 -6.02 -15.74
CA GLU A 159 -1.62 -4.58 -15.91
C GLU A 159 -2.95 -3.83 -15.89
N TYR A 160 -3.14 -3.03 -14.84
CA TYR A 160 -4.31 -2.18 -14.65
C TYR A 160 -3.88 -0.71 -14.67
N VAL A 161 -4.58 0.13 -15.41
CA VAL A 161 -4.17 1.53 -15.59
C VAL A 161 -5.31 2.48 -15.30
N LEU A 162 -5.01 3.54 -14.56
CA LEU A 162 -5.94 4.59 -14.17
C LEU A 162 -5.56 5.91 -14.86
N ASP A 163 -6.47 6.44 -15.67
CA ASP A 163 -6.50 7.86 -16.04
C ASP A 163 -7.64 8.54 -15.27
N PRO A 164 -7.35 9.32 -14.21
CA PRO A 164 -8.40 9.96 -13.42
C PRO A 164 -9.29 10.91 -14.24
N ARG A 165 -8.81 11.41 -15.40
CA ARG A 165 -9.60 12.29 -16.29
C ARG A 165 -10.73 11.56 -17.02
N GLN A 166 -10.64 10.24 -17.15
CA GLN A 166 -11.70 9.41 -17.73
C GLN A 166 -12.83 9.11 -16.72
N HIS A 167 -12.62 9.42 -15.44
CA HIS A 167 -13.53 9.07 -14.34
C HIS A 167 -13.85 10.29 -13.45
N PRO A 168 -14.51 11.34 -13.98
CA PRO A 168 -14.86 12.54 -13.21
C PRO A 168 -15.87 12.27 -12.09
N ASP A 169 -16.58 11.14 -12.15
CA ASP A 169 -17.45 10.63 -11.09
C ASP A 169 -16.66 10.11 -9.87
N LYS A 170 -15.38 9.74 -10.06
CA LYS A 170 -14.52 9.16 -9.02
C LYS A 170 -13.40 10.08 -8.57
N TRP A 171 -12.88 10.89 -9.49
CA TRP A 171 -11.69 11.71 -9.29
C TRP A 171 -11.92 13.17 -9.69
N THR A 172 -11.36 14.08 -8.92
CA THR A 172 -11.40 15.51 -9.20
C THR A 172 -10.08 16.18 -8.82
N LEU A 173 -9.80 17.35 -9.41
CA LEU A 173 -8.67 18.18 -9.02
C LEU A 173 -9.10 19.12 -7.90
N ASN A 174 -8.30 19.18 -6.84
CA ASN A 174 -8.48 20.16 -5.77
C ASN A 174 -7.94 21.55 -6.18
N GLU A 175 -8.04 22.53 -5.28
CA GLU A 175 -7.60 23.92 -5.51
C GLU A 175 -6.08 24.03 -5.72
N GLU A 176 -5.31 23.09 -5.17
CA GLU A 176 -3.86 22.97 -5.41
C GLU A 176 -3.53 22.27 -6.74
N GLY A 177 -4.54 21.85 -7.50
CA GLY A 177 -4.37 21.11 -8.74
C GLY A 177 -3.87 19.68 -8.57
N LYS A 178 -4.08 19.07 -7.39
CA LYS A 178 -3.79 17.66 -7.11
C LYS A 178 -5.07 16.81 -7.21
N TRP A 179 -4.92 15.56 -7.63
CA TRP A 179 -6.03 14.61 -7.69
C TRP A 179 -6.48 14.19 -6.31
N GLN A 180 -7.79 14.11 -6.11
CA GLN A 180 -8.45 13.56 -4.93
C GLN A 180 -9.73 12.81 -5.32
N ARG A 181 -10.26 11.99 -4.41
CA ARG A 181 -11.57 11.36 -4.58
C ARG A 181 -12.71 12.39 -4.65
N ALA A 182 -13.60 12.23 -5.62
CA ALA A 182 -14.70 13.15 -5.88
C ALA A 182 -15.80 13.11 -4.81
N ASP A 183 -16.04 11.93 -4.23
CA ASP A 183 -17.08 11.68 -3.22
C ASP A 183 -16.63 11.95 -1.77
N LYS A 184 -15.37 12.34 -1.56
CA LYS A 184 -14.80 12.51 -0.23
C LYS A 184 -14.64 13.98 0.15
N PRO A 185 -14.89 14.35 1.42
CA PRO A 185 -14.70 15.71 1.88
C PRO A 185 -13.24 16.12 1.70
N ARG A 186 -13.03 17.40 1.34
CA ARG A 186 -11.70 18.01 1.27
C ARG A 186 -10.99 17.75 2.60
N LEU A 187 -9.72 17.36 2.56
CA LEU A 187 -8.89 17.15 3.74
C LEU A 187 -9.17 15.88 4.58
N TYR A 188 -9.92 14.89 4.09
CA TYR A 188 -10.01 13.59 4.82
C TYR A 188 -8.66 12.86 4.96
N LEU A 189 -7.62 13.37 4.29
CA LEU A 189 -6.24 12.89 4.29
C LEU A 189 -5.25 13.78 5.05
N SER A 190 -5.64 14.98 5.46
CA SER A 190 -4.76 15.76 6.33
C SER A 190 -4.77 15.10 7.70
N LYS A 191 -3.58 14.83 8.26
CA LYS A 191 -3.44 14.63 9.69
C LYS A 191 -4.25 15.75 10.34
N ALA A 192 -5.26 15.41 11.15
CA ALA A 192 -5.80 16.39 12.07
C ALA A 192 -4.57 16.95 12.79
N GLU A 193 -4.36 18.27 12.70
CA GLU A 193 -3.38 18.90 13.57
C GLU A 193 -3.73 18.43 14.98
N SER A 194 -2.76 17.80 15.65
CA SER A 194 -2.95 17.47 17.05
C SER A 194 -3.29 18.80 17.72
N SER A 195 -4.51 18.93 18.24
CA SER A 195 -4.74 19.86 19.34
C SER A 195 -3.85 19.35 20.46
N ASP A 196 -2.63 19.87 20.52
CA ASP A 196 -1.79 19.86 21.70
C ASP A 196 -2.49 20.74 22.74
N GLU A 197 -3.54 20.21 23.36
CA GLU A 197 -3.99 20.68 24.65
C GLU A 197 -3.33 19.79 25.71
N GLU A 198 -2.25 20.35 26.26
CA GLU A 198 -1.52 19.86 27.42
C GLU A 198 -2.50 19.55 28.56
N SER A 199 -2.67 18.26 28.86
CA SER A 199 -3.19 17.82 30.15
C SER A 199 -2.06 17.17 30.92
N GLU A 200 -1.39 17.97 31.74
CA GLU A 200 -0.49 17.49 32.80
C GLU A 200 -1.24 16.47 33.68
N GLY A 201 -0.86 15.20 33.53
CA GLY A 201 -1.31 14.09 34.37
C GLY A 201 -0.09 13.31 34.83
N SER A 202 0.49 13.74 35.93
CA SER A 202 1.61 13.09 36.61
C SER A 202 1.32 11.61 36.87
N VAL A 203 2.16 10.71 36.36
CA VAL A 203 2.22 9.31 36.82
C VAL A 203 3.68 8.91 36.99
N GLU A 204 3.94 8.32 38.16
CA GLU A 204 5.24 8.08 38.77
C GLU A 204 6.21 7.23 37.95
N GLU A 205 7.48 7.60 38.11
CA GLU A 205 8.69 6.93 37.66
C GLU A 205 8.79 5.51 38.25
N TYR A 206 8.71 4.49 37.39
CA TYR A 206 9.27 3.18 37.66
C TYR A 206 10.52 2.99 36.80
N SER A 207 11.65 2.96 37.48
CA SER A 207 12.99 2.72 36.96
C SER A 207 13.29 1.22 36.92
N GLY A 208 13.96 0.76 35.85
CA GLY A 208 14.31 -0.63 35.54
C GLY A 208 13.48 -1.10 34.35
N GLU A 209 14.02 -1.42 33.19
CA GLU A 209 15.25 -2.18 32.95
C GLU A 209 15.71 -2.04 31.48
N GLU A 210 17.02 -2.27 31.32
CA GLU A 210 17.81 -2.19 30.09
C GLU A 210 17.18 -2.98 28.93
N TYR A 211 16.70 -2.27 27.90
CA TYR A 211 16.31 -2.87 26.63
C TYR A 211 17.55 -3.42 25.94
N ILE A 212 17.81 -4.71 26.15
CA ILE A 212 18.69 -5.47 25.27
C ILE A 212 17.96 -5.56 23.93
N GLU A 213 18.50 -4.91 22.90
CA GLU A 213 18.13 -5.18 21.50
C GLU A 213 18.48 -6.63 21.17
N THR A 214 17.57 -7.56 21.48
CA THR A 214 17.55 -8.84 20.78
C THR A 214 16.85 -8.61 19.47
N GLU A 215 17.57 -8.83 18.36
CA GLU A 215 17.03 -8.99 17.02
C GLU A 215 16.12 -10.24 16.98
N SER A 216 14.99 -10.21 17.68
CA SER A 216 13.98 -11.24 17.61
C SER A 216 13.33 -11.11 16.25
N SER A 217 13.70 -12.03 15.36
CA SER A 217 13.08 -12.19 14.05
C SER A 217 11.63 -12.66 14.26
N GLY A 218 10.70 -11.74 14.53
CA GLY A 218 9.24 -11.99 14.54
C GLY A 218 8.69 -12.47 13.18
N ASP A 219 9.56 -12.62 12.18
CA ASP A 219 9.26 -13.30 10.94
C ASP A 219 9.38 -14.83 11.09
N ASP A 220 8.47 -15.45 11.84
CA ASP A 220 8.31 -16.91 11.79
C ASP A 220 7.92 -17.38 10.37
N ALA A 221 8.78 -18.19 9.76
CA ALA A 221 8.59 -18.76 8.43
C ALA A 221 7.58 -19.93 8.42
N SER A 222 7.43 -20.68 9.52
CA SER A 222 6.46 -21.79 9.60
C SER A 222 5.04 -21.31 9.35
N TRP A 223 4.71 -20.13 9.89
CA TRP A 223 3.41 -19.49 9.70
C TRP A 223 2.96 -19.46 8.23
N TYR A 224 3.86 -19.16 7.28
CA TYR A 224 3.49 -19.09 5.86
C TYR A 224 3.23 -20.46 5.22
N PHE A 225 3.93 -21.50 5.67
CA PHE A 225 3.69 -22.87 5.20
C PHE A 225 2.31 -23.36 5.63
N GLU A 226 1.91 -23.03 6.86
CA GLU A 226 0.56 -23.32 7.38
C GLU A 226 -0.52 -22.61 6.56
N GLN A 227 -0.35 -21.32 6.24
CA GLN A 227 -1.33 -20.56 5.44
C GLN A 227 -1.43 -21.03 3.98
N LEU A 228 -0.38 -21.64 3.42
CA LEU A 228 -0.35 -22.15 2.04
C LEU A 228 -0.84 -23.60 1.92
N ASN A 229 -1.30 -24.23 3.02
CA ASN A 229 -1.58 -25.68 3.09
C ASN A 229 -0.40 -26.54 2.59
N LEU A 230 0.81 -26.00 2.66
CA LEU A 230 2.03 -26.77 2.45
C LEU A 230 2.34 -27.39 3.80
N GLY A 231 1.75 -28.56 4.06
CA GLY A 231 2.03 -29.33 5.28
C GLY A 231 3.55 -29.47 5.47
N PRO A 232 4.03 -29.63 6.72
CA PRO A 232 5.45 -29.70 7.01
C PRO A 232 6.08 -30.76 6.10
N GLY A 233 7.00 -30.31 5.24
CA GLY A 233 7.68 -31.18 4.29
C GLY A 233 8.29 -32.35 5.06
N THR A 234 7.77 -33.54 4.82
CA THR A 234 8.35 -34.77 5.34
C THR A 234 9.72 -34.93 4.66
N GLY A 235 10.77 -34.57 5.37
CA GLY A 235 12.13 -35.05 5.10
C GLY A 235 12.26 -36.54 5.37
#